data_AF-A0A1E1LJ69-F1
#
_entry.id   AF-A0A1E1LJ69-F1
#
_cell.length_a   1.000
_cell.length_b   1.000
_cell.length_c   1.000
_cell.angle_alpha   90.00
_cell.angle_beta   90.00
_cell.angle_gamma   90.00
#
_symmetry.space_group_name_H-M   'P 1'
#
loop_
_entity.id
_entity.type
_entity.pdbx_description
1 polymer ?
#
loop_
_entity_poly.entity_id
_entity_poly.type
_entity_poly.pdbx_seq_one_letter_code
_entity_poly.pdbx_strand_id
1 'polypeptide(L)'
;MSMETPIDTGAVSAFKTTPTQQDTDLFHTQTSSMISKLEASSPLGNHLLIIQTVGTLSALLVNASILQINCHNIRGLQIHIPINLYTPAALKHTSLQMSTPHLPYIDLIPFPSIRDRLLRSQDVIDGAEVWGNIMDDVQVWGSSPWDDRGWDMGESSVKKWWWLMDDEALGSTNFWRGVRDEKALSMAEVKRLI
;
A
#
# COMPACT_ATOMS: atom_id res chain seq x y z
N MET A 1 58.67 3.32 6.12
CA MET A 1 58.11 2.90 4.82
C MET A 1 56.67 2.51 5.08
N SER A 2 55.75 3.46 4.96
CA SER A 2 54.31 3.24 5.12
C SER A 2 53.65 3.86 3.90
N MET A 3 53.05 3.01 3.09
CA MET A 3 52.27 3.38 1.90
C MET A 3 50.91 3.88 2.37
N GLU A 4 50.54 5.11 2.03
CA GLU A 4 49.14 5.52 2.03
C GLU A 4 48.55 5.17 0.67
N THR A 5 47.53 4.30 0.66
CA THR A 5 46.70 4.02 -0.52
C THR A 5 45.55 5.03 -0.58
N PRO A 6 45.23 5.63 -1.74
CA PRO A 6 44.09 6.52 -1.87
C PRO A 6 42.78 5.73 -1.78
N ILE A 7 41.81 6.27 -1.06
CA ILE A 7 40.44 5.75 -1.02
C ILE A 7 39.78 6.06 -2.37
N ASP A 8 39.48 5.00 -3.12
CA ASP A 8 38.71 5.03 -4.35
C ASP A 8 37.23 5.37 -4.05
N THR A 9 36.83 6.60 -4.34
CA THR A 9 35.43 7.02 -4.38
C THR A 9 34.78 6.51 -5.66
N GLY A 10 34.55 5.20 -5.73
CA GLY A 10 33.87 4.53 -6.82
C GLY A 10 32.37 4.77 -6.81
N ALA A 11 31.90 5.57 -7.77
CA ALA A 11 30.57 5.62 -8.39
C ALA A 11 29.35 5.27 -7.51
N VAL A 12 28.75 6.30 -6.93
CA VAL A 12 27.37 6.25 -6.42
C VAL A 12 26.43 6.04 -7.62
N SER A 13 25.89 4.82 -7.72
CA SER A 13 24.88 4.47 -8.73
C SER A 13 23.69 5.42 -8.64
N ALA A 14 23.23 5.90 -9.79
CA ALA A 14 22.20 6.92 -9.94
C ALA A 14 20.96 6.64 -9.07
N PHE A 15 20.74 7.50 -8.08
CA PHE A 15 19.49 7.61 -7.33
C PHE A 15 18.36 7.93 -8.31
N LYS A 16 17.25 7.20 -8.27
CA LYS A 16 15.98 7.76 -8.77
C LYS A 16 15.60 8.87 -7.81
N THR A 17 15.68 10.11 -8.29
CA THR A 17 15.17 11.30 -7.59
C THR A 17 13.70 11.12 -7.28
N THR A 18 13.33 11.62 -6.09
CA THR A 18 12.00 12.02 -5.59
C THR A 18 10.82 11.75 -6.53
N PRO A 19 9.75 11.06 -6.09
CA PRO A 19 8.58 10.85 -6.93
C PRO A 19 8.09 12.18 -7.49
N THR A 20 7.95 12.16 -8.81
CA THR A 20 7.74 13.33 -9.64
C THR A 20 6.28 13.76 -9.57
N GLN A 21 5.98 15.00 -10.00
CA GLN A 21 4.61 15.48 -10.19
C GLN A 21 3.76 14.46 -11.00
N GLN A 22 4.41 13.76 -11.93
CA GLN A 22 3.85 12.71 -12.78
C GLN A 22 3.34 11.49 -12.00
N ASP A 23 4.00 11.13 -10.89
CA ASP A 23 3.55 10.02 -10.04
C ASP A 23 2.26 10.41 -9.33
N THR A 24 2.19 11.61 -8.73
CA THR A 24 0.95 12.15 -8.14
C THR A 24 -0.18 12.33 -9.14
N ASP A 25 0.12 12.77 -10.36
CA ASP A 25 -0.86 12.92 -11.43
C ASP A 25 -1.37 11.54 -11.87
N LEU A 26 -0.53 10.50 -11.83
CA LEU A 26 -0.92 9.12 -12.11
C LEU A 26 -1.85 8.57 -11.02
N PHE A 27 -1.59 8.84 -9.74
CA PHE A 27 -2.52 8.50 -8.64
C PHE A 27 -3.89 9.16 -8.83
N HIS A 28 -3.91 10.47 -9.13
CA HIS A 28 -5.15 11.19 -9.37
C HIS A 28 -5.88 10.66 -10.60
N THR A 29 -5.16 10.43 -11.71
CA THR A 29 -5.73 9.94 -12.96
C THR A 29 -6.28 8.52 -12.81
N GLN A 30 -5.56 7.62 -12.12
CA GLN A 30 -6.02 6.26 -11.86
C GLN A 30 -7.27 6.29 -10.96
N THR A 31 -7.27 7.10 -9.90
CA THR A 31 -8.43 7.25 -9.01
C THR A 31 -9.64 7.80 -9.75
N SER A 32 -9.48 8.88 -10.53
CA SER A 32 -10.56 9.45 -11.35
C SER A 32 -11.03 8.51 -12.46
N SER A 33 -10.11 7.76 -13.09
CA SER A 33 -10.45 6.75 -14.09
C SER A 33 -11.26 5.62 -13.47
N MET A 34 -10.91 5.15 -12.28
CA MET A 34 -11.68 4.16 -11.53
C MET A 34 -13.08 4.67 -11.19
N ILE A 35 -13.21 5.92 -10.73
CA ILE A 35 -14.51 6.57 -10.48
C ILE A 35 -15.34 6.66 -11.78
N SER A 36 -14.74 7.02 -12.92
CA SER A 36 -15.48 7.08 -14.19
C SER A 36 -15.87 5.70 -14.75
N LYS A 37 -15.03 4.68 -14.55
CA LYS A 37 -15.32 3.28 -14.97
C LYS A 37 -16.45 2.68 -14.14
N LEU A 38 -16.58 3.11 -12.88
CA LEU A 38 -17.69 2.77 -12.00
C LEU A 38 -19.03 3.26 -12.54
N GLU A 39 -19.08 4.48 -13.09
CA GLU A 39 -20.30 5.08 -13.66
C GLU A 39 -20.74 4.45 -15.00
N ALA A 40 -19.85 3.71 -15.69
CA ALA A 40 -20.04 3.31 -17.09
C ALA A 40 -20.26 1.80 -17.34
N SER A 41 -20.38 0.94 -16.32
CA SER A 41 -20.29 -0.53 -16.48
C SER A 41 -21.64 -1.30 -16.39
N SER A 42 -21.69 -2.48 -17.05
CA SER A 42 -22.86 -3.38 -17.28
C SER A 42 -22.73 -4.72 -16.47
N PRO A 43 -23.82 -5.49 -16.20
CA PRO A 43 -24.12 -5.87 -14.83
C PRO A 43 -23.90 -7.32 -14.35
N LEU A 44 -22.85 -8.08 -14.74
CA LEU A 44 -22.62 -9.35 -14.00
C LEU A 44 -21.18 -9.83 -13.84
N GLY A 45 -20.38 -9.90 -14.92
CA GLY A 45 -18.97 -10.30 -14.81
C GLY A 45 -18.08 -9.18 -14.26
N ASN A 46 -18.33 -7.95 -14.72
CA ASN A 46 -17.63 -6.76 -14.25
C ASN A 46 -18.11 -6.31 -12.87
N HIS A 47 -19.31 -6.72 -12.44
CA HIS A 47 -19.81 -6.33 -11.12
C HIS A 47 -18.98 -6.90 -9.99
N LEU A 48 -18.47 -8.14 -10.06
CA LEU A 48 -17.67 -8.67 -8.95
C LEU A 48 -16.35 -7.91 -8.81
N LEU A 49 -15.62 -7.72 -9.92
CA LEU A 49 -14.38 -6.93 -9.92
C LEU A 49 -14.63 -5.48 -9.47
N ILE A 50 -15.74 -4.88 -9.92
CA ILE A 50 -16.13 -3.53 -9.54
C ILE A 50 -16.56 -3.46 -8.08
N ILE A 51 -17.31 -4.43 -7.56
CA ILE A 51 -17.69 -4.51 -6.14
C ILE A 51 -16.43 -4.67 -5.28
N GLN A 52 -15.45 -5.44 -5.75
CA GLN A 52 -14.18 -5.65 -5.07
C GLN A 52 -13.34 -4.36 -5.02
N THR A 53 -13.07 -3.74 -6.17
CA THR A 53 -12.33 -2.48 -6.26
C THR A 53 -13.07 -1.33 -5.55
N VAL A 54 -14.40 -1.27 -5.64
CA VAL A 54 -15.22 -0.31 -4.90
C VAL A 54 -15.13 -0.57 -3.40
N GLY A 55 -15.08 -1.83 -2.96
CA GLY A 55 -14.87 -2.20 -1.57
C GLY A 55 -13.55 -1.68 -1.02
N THR A 56 -12.45 -1.93 -1.74
CA THR A 56 -11.11 -1.50 -1.33
C THR A 56 -10.94 0.01 -1.38
N LEU A 57 -11.39 0.68 -2.45
CA LEU A 57 -11.36 2.13 -2.52
C LEU A 57 -12.23 2.77 -1.42
N SER A 58 -13.43 2.24 -1.16
CA SER A 58 -14.29 2.74 -0.09
C SER A 58 -13.64 2.56 1.28
N ALA A 59 -13.02 1.41 1.54
CA ALA A 59 -12.27 1.14 2.76
C ALA A 59 -11.14 2.16 2.98
N LEU A 60 -10.35 2.42 1.94
CA LEU A 60 -9.26 3.39 1.98
C LEU A 60 -9.77 4.82 2.20
N LEU A 61 -10.89 5.20 1.58
CA LEU A 61 -11.53 6.52 1.80
C LEU A 61 -12.09 6.68 3.22
N VAL A 62 -12.61 5.61 3.82
CA VAL A 62 -13.00 5.62 5.24
C VAL A 62 -11.77 5.82 6.14
N ASN A 63 -10.66 5.11 5.91
CA ASN A 63 -9.42 5.33 6.64
C ASN A 63 -8.90 6.77 6.44
N ALA A 64 -8.98 7.31 5.22
CA ALA A 64 -8.61 8.69 4.92
C ALA A 64 -9.47 9.69 5.71
N SER A 65 -10.77 9.43 5.85
CA SER A 65 -11.68 10.28 6.63
C SER A 65 -11.33 10.30 8.12
N ILE A 66 -10.94 9.16 8.69
CA ILE A 66 -10.49 9.05 10.09
C ILE A 66 -9.21 9.85 10.31
N LEU A 67 -8.30 9.78 9.33
CA LEU A 67 -7.03 10.48 9.35
C LEU A 67 -7.15 11.94 8.90
N GLN A 68 -8.30 12.39 8.41
CA GLN A 68 -8.51 13.75 7.87
C GLN A 68 -7.57 14.07 6.70
N ILE A 69 -7.28 13.08 5.84
CA ILE A 69 -6.49 13.25 4.62
C ILE A 69 -7.39 13.74 3.49
N ASN A 70 -7.01 14.85 2.85
CA ASN A 70 -7.72 15.35 1.67
C ASN A 70 -7.17 14.68 0.38
N CYS A 71 -7.83 13.61 -0.04
CA CYS A 71 -7.44 12.85 -1.24
C CYS A 71 -7.60 13.62 -2.57
N HIS A 72 -8.28 14.78 -2.59
CA HIS A 72 -8.45 15.60 -3.80
C HIS A 72 -7.31 16.60 -4.01
N ASN A 73 -6.42 16.77 -3.04
CA ASN A 73 -5.35 17.77 -3.08
C ASN A 73 -4.04 17.17 -2.59
N ILE A 74 -3.58 16.11 -3.26
CA ILE A 74 -2.29 15.48 -2.97
C ILE A 74 -1.20 16.26 -3.71
N ARG A 75 -0.25 16.84 -2.98
CA ARG A 75 0.84 17.67 -3.54
C ARG A 75 2.19 17.03 -3.25
N GLY A 76 2.55 16.04 -4.05
CA GLY A 76 3.78 15.28 -3.90
C GLY A 76 3.87 14.52 -2.57
N LEU A 77 5.10 14.29 -2.13
CA LEU A 77 5.39 13.68 -0.83
C LEU A 77 5.12 14.66 0.31
N GLN A 78 4.40 14.19 1.33
CA GLN A 78 4.10 14.99 2.52
C GLN A 78 4.19 14.16 3.80
N ILE A 79 4.37 14.84 4.93
CA ILE A 79 4.18 14.25 6.26
C ILE A 79 2.79 14.70 6.71
N HIS A 80 1.85 13.77 6.76
CA HIS A 80 0.53 14.04 7.32
C HIS A 80 0.55 13.78 8.82
N ILE A 81 0.01 14.70 9.62
CA ILE A 81 -0.13 14.51 11.07
C ILE A 81 -1.57 14.87 11.43
N PRO A 82 -2.43 13.89 11.76
CA PRO A 82 -3.80 14.15 12.15
C PRO A 82 -3.80 14.88 13.49
N ILE A 83 -4.65 15.90 13.60
CA ILE A 83 -4.83 16.69 14.83
C ILE A 83 -5.71 15.92 15.84
N ASN A 84 -6.32 14.82 15.42
CA ASN A 84 -7.27 14.04 16.24
C ASN A 84 -6.56 13.08 17.22
N LEU A 85 -7.02 13.09 18.47
CA LEU A 85 -6.54 12.20 19.54
C LEU A 85 -7.13 10.78 19.46
N TYR A 86 -8.19 10.55 18.69
CA TYR A 86 -8.88 9.26 18.56
C TYR A 86 -8.62 8.62 17.19
N THR A 87 -7.39 8.15 16.98
CA THR A 87 -7.04 7.31 15.81
C THR A 87 -6.98 5.84 16.25
N PRO A 88 -7.63 4.90 15.52
CA PRO A 88 -7.47 3.47 15.77
C PRO A 88 -5.99 3.07 15.81
N ALA A 89 -5.64 2.10 16.66
CA ALA A 89 -4.25 1.72 16.88
C ALA A 89 -3.51 1.34 15.59
N ALA A 90 -4.18 0.61 14.69
CA ALA A 90 -3.65 0.18 13.40
C ALA A 90 -3.35 1.34 12.43
N LEU A 91 -4.07 2.48 12.55
CA LEU A 91 -3.88 3.67 11.72
C LEU A 91 -2.99 4.74 12.38
N LYS A 92 -2.65 4.58 13.66
CA LYS A 92 -1.75 5.52 14.35
C LYS A 92 -0.41 5.60 13.60
N HIS A 93 0.12 6.81 13.44
CA HIS A 93 1.36 7.03 12.70
C HIS A 93 2.52 6.34 13.41
N THR A 94 3.37 5.66 12.64
CA THR A 94 4.65 5.15 13.14
C THR A 94 5.65 6.30 13.28
N SER A 95 6.73 6.09 14.03
CA SER A 95 7.82 7.06 14.12
C SER A 95 8.45 7.37 12.77
N LEU A 96 8.47 6.40 11.84
CA LEU A 96 8.99 6.61 10.49
C LEU A 96 8.08 7.49 9.65
N GLN A 97 6.75 7.28 9.70
CA GLN A 97 5.78 8.14 9.02
C GLN A 97 5.88 9.60 9.50
N MET A 98 6.14 9.83 10.79
CA MET A 98 6.27 11.18 11.37
C MET A 98 7.56 11.92 10.97
N SER A 99 8.51 11.24 10.34
CA SER A 99 9.82 11.80 9.98
C SER A 99 10.17 11.68 8.50
N THR A 100 9.34 10.99 7.71
CA THR A 100 9.61 10.65 6.32
C THR A 100 8.50 11.20 5.44
N PRO A 101 8.76 12.17 4.53
CA PRO A 101 7.76 12.59 3.55
C PRO A 101 7.37 11.43 2.63
N HIS A 102 6.07 11.22 2.41
CA HIS A 102 5.58 10.07 1.64
C HIS A 102 4.21 10.34 0.99
N LEU A 103 3.75 9.40 0.16
CA LEU A 103 2.45 9.51 -0.50
C LEU A 103 1.33 9.10 0.47
N PRO A 104 0.20 9.83 0.53
CA PRO A 104 -0.82 9.62 1.57
C PRO A 104 -1.46 8.24 1.56
N TYR A 105 -1.40 7.49 0.46
CA TYR A 105 -1.97 6.14 0.41
C TYR A 105 -1.33 5.20 1.43
N ILE A 106 -0.06 5.43 1.80
CA ILE A 106 0.64 4.63 2.80
C ILE A 106 -0.05 4.77 4.15
N ASP A 107 -0.49 5.97 4.53
CA ASP A 107 -1.19 6.22 5.79
C ASP A 107 -2.50 5.43 5.92
N LEU A 108 -3.12 5.08 4.78
CA LEU A 108 -4.43 4.43 4.71
C LEU A 108 -4.39 2.91 4.96
N ILE A 109 -3.21 2.30 4.97
CA ILE A 109 -3.01 0.85 5.15
C ILE A 109 -2.94 0.53 6.66
N PRO A 110 -3.83 -0.31 7.22
CA PRO A 110 -3.89 -0.55 8.67
C PRO A 110 -2.88 -1.59 9.15
N PHE A 111 -1.69 -1.61 8.55
CA PHE A 111 -0.59 -2.49 8.92
C PHE A 111 0.64 -1.65 9.20
N PRO A 112 0.92 -1.30 10.48
CA PRO A 112 2.07 -0.46 10.83
C PRO A 112 3.38 -0.97 10.25
N SER A 113 3.64 -2.28 10.28
CA SER A 113 4.88 -2.87 9.76
C SER A 113 4.97 -2.81 8.23
N ILE A 114 3.87 -3.06 7.49
CA ILE A 114 3.84 -2.87 6.03
C ILE A 114 4.14 -1.43 5.65
N ARG A 115 3.50 -0.45 6.30
CA ARG A 115 3.73 0.99 6.03
C ARG A 115 5.20 1.35 6.21
N ASP A 116 5.79 0.89 7.30
CA ASP A 116 7.19 1.10 7.63
C ASP A 116 8.16 0.49 6.59
N ARG A 117 7.83 -0.69 6.04
CA ARG A 117 8.61 -1.33 4.98
C ARG A 117 8.44 -0.64 3.62
N LEU A 118 7.25 -0.15 3.30
CA LEU A 118 7.00 0.70 2.13
C LEU A 118 7.86 1.96 2.19
N LEU A 119 7.86 2.66 3.32
CA LEU A 119 8.68 3.87 3.52
C LEU A 119 10.18 3.59 3.39
N ARG A 120 10.66 2.48 3.97
CA ARG A 120 12.08 2.07 3.82
C ARG A 120 12.48 1.71 2.40
N SER A 121 11.52 1.42 1.53
CA SER A 121 11.75 0.97 0.16
C SER A 121 11.25 1.97 -0.88
N GLN A 122 10.80 3.15 -0.45
CA GLN A 122 10.12 4.13 -1.32
C GLN A 122 10.99 4.63 -2.48
N ASP A 123 12.32 4.59 -2.34
CA ASP A 123 13.26 5.04 -3.37
C ASP A 123 13.48 4.00 -4.48
N VAL A 124 13.08 2.74 -4.25
CA VAL A 124 13.31 1.63 -5.18
C VAL A 124 12.02 1.02 -5.72
N ILE A 125 10.87 1.32 -5.13
CA ILE A 125 9.56 0.88 -5.59
C ILE A 125 8.82 2.01 -6.32
N ASP A 126 8.01 1.65 -7.31
CA ASP A 126 7.06 2.57 -7.93
C ASP A 126 5.77 2.60 -7.10
N GLY A 127 5.47 3.76 -6.50
CA GLY A 127 4.25 3.93 -5.71
C GLY A 127 2.97 3.69 -6.51
N ALA A 128 2.95 4.06 -7.79
CA ALA A 128 1.77 3.85 -8.65
C ALA A 128 1.56 2.36 -8.96
N GLU A 129 2.65 1.58 -9.04
CA GLU A 129 2.59 0.13 -9.18
C GLU A 129 2.01 -0.53 -7.91
N VAL A 130 2.45 -0.08 -6.73
CA VAL A 130 1.91 -0.56 -5.45
C VAL A 130 0.41 -0.25 -5.35
N TRP A 131 0.02 0.97 -5.69
CA TRP A 131 -1.39 1.39 -5.65
C TRP A 131 -2.27 0.65 -6.65
N GLY A 132 -1.81 0.48 -7.89
CA GLY A 132 -2.51 -0.33 -8.88
C GLY A 132 -2.75 -1.74 -8.37
N ASN A 133 -1.73 -2.36 -7.77
CA ASN A 133 -1.88 -3.71 -7.23
C ASN A 133 -2.83 -3.78 -6.01
N ILE A 134 -2.85 -2.77 -5.13
CA ILE A 134 -3.85 -2.66 -4.07
C ILE A 134 -5.27 -2.61 -4.66
N MET A 135 -5.48 -1.84 -5.72
CA MET A 135 -6.81 -1.70 -6.35
C MET A 135 -7.26 -2.97 -7.09
N ASP A 136 -6.30 -3.70 -7.65
CA ASP A 136 -6.56 -4.85 -8.51
C ASP A 136 -6.67 -6.19 -7.76
N ASP A 137 -5.94 -6.36 -6.66
CA ASP A 137 -5.75 -7.68 -6.03
C ASP A 137 -5.73 -7.63 -4.48
N VAL A 138 -6.23 -6.56 -3.87
CA VAL A 138 -6.52 -6.51 -2.43
C VAL A 138 -8.01 -6.30 -2.24
N GLN A 139 -8.60 -7.10 -1.35
CA GLN A 139 -10.00 -6.98 -0.91
C GLN A 139 -10.05 -6.56 0.56
N VAL A 140 -10.98 -5.67 0.89
CA VAL A 140 -11.30 -5.33 2.28
C VAL A 140 -12.71 -5.79 2.62
N TRP A 141 -12.83 -6.57 3.68
CA TRP A 141 -14.05 -7.18 4.19
C TRP A 141 -14.52 -6.48 5.47
N GLY A 142 -15.84 -6.46 5.67
CA GLY A 142 -16.47 -5.85 6.83
C GLY A 142 -16.61 -4.32 6.73
N SER A 143 -17.03 -3.69 7.83
CA SER A 143 -17.33 -2.25 7.90
C SER A 143 -16.27 -1.43 8.62
N SER A 144 -15.21 -2.08 9.13
CA SER A 144 -14.13 -1.45 9.92
C SER A 144 -12.80 -1.59 9.17
N PRO A 145 -12.53 -0.74 8.16
CA PRO A 145 -11.33 -0.88 7.32
C PRO A 145 -10.00 -0.58 8.03
N TRP A 146 -10.05 -0.08 9.26
CA TRP A 146 -8.91 0.04 10.16
C TRP A 146 -8.64 -1.23 10.99
N ASP A 147 -9.49 -2.26 10.87
CA ASP A 147 -9.26 -3.60 11.40
C ASP A 147 -8.48 -4.41 10.36
N ASP A 148 -7.25 -4.76 10.70
CA ASP A 148 -6.31 -5.50 9.84
C ASP A 148 -6.86 -6.85 9.38
N ARG A 149 -7.66 -7.52 10.23
CA ARG A 149 -8.32 -8.82 9.94
C ARG A 149 -9.32 -8.76 8.78
N GLY A 150 -9.76 -7.56 8.40
CA GLY A 150 -10.62 -7.36 7.23
C GLY A 150 -9.87 -7.45 5.90
N TRP A 151 -8.54 -7.43 5.90
CA TRP A 151 -7.76 -7.29 4.67
C TRP A 151 -7.34 -8.65 4.10
N ASP A 152 -7.63 -8.84 2.82
CA ASP A 152 -7.40 -10.07 2.08
C ASP A 152 -6.58 -9.73 0.84
N MET A 153 -5.28 -9.95 0.95
CA MET A 153 -4.34 -9.74 -0.14
C MET A 153 -4.30 -10.97 -1.02
N GLY A 154 -4.55 -10.80 -2.31
CA GLY A 154 -4.52 -11.88 -3.29
C GLY A 154 -3.14 -12.54 -3.38
N GLU A 155 -3.13 -13.79 -3.81
CA GLU A 155 -1.90 -14.60 -3.87
C GLU A 155 -0.83 -13.96 -4.78
N SER A 156 -1.26 -13.26 -5.83
CA SER A 156 -0.33 -12.58 -6.74
C SER A 156 0.37 -11.40 -6.04
N SER A 157 -0.38 -10.60 -5.27
CA SER A 157 0.14 -9.51 -4.44
C SER A 157 1.07 -10.03 -3.35
N VAL A 158 0.68 -11.10 -2.64
CA VAL A 158 1.51 -11.72 -1.61
C VAL A 158 2.82 -12.23 -2.20
N LYS A 159 2.80 -12.86 -3.38
CA LYS A 159 4.03 -13.32 -4.05
C LYS A 159 4.92 -12.18 -4.50
N LYS A 160 4.35 -11.17 -5.14
CA LYS A 160 5.10 -10.02 -5.67
C LYS A 160 5.72 -9.18 -4.56
N TRP A 161 4.96 -8.95 -3.50
CA TRP A 161 5.32 -8.05 -2.41
C TRP A 161 5.58 -8.79 -1.10
N TRP A 162 6.03 -10.04 -1.15
CA TRP A 162 6.24 -10.89 0.02
C TRP A 162 7.10 -10.22 1.11
N TRP A 163 8.06 -9.38 0.70
CA TRP A 163 8.97 -8.68 1.61
C TRP A 163 8.28 -7.56 2.38
N LEU A 164 7.11 -7.08 1.93
CA LEU A 164 6.23 -6.21 2.71
C LEU A 164 5.46 -6.98 3.79
N MET A 165 5.13 -8.26 3.56
CA MET A 165 4.20 -9.01 4.41
C MET A 165 4.77 -9.34 5.80
N ASP A 166 3.98 -9.09 6.84
CA ASP A 166 4.18 -9.63 8.20
C ASP A 166 3.20 -10.77 8.50
N ASP A 167 3.33 -11.33 9.69
CA ASP A 167 2.53 -12.48 10.13
C ASP A 167 1.05 -12.10 10.28
N GLU A 168 0.76 -10.87 10.66
CA GLU A 168 -0.60 -10.33 10.77
C GLU A 168 -1.27 -10.22 9.39
N ALA A 169 -0.60 -9.59 8.41
CA ALA A 169 -1.13 -9.48 7.06
C ALA A 169 -1.33 -10.84 6.39
N LEU A 170 -0.33 -11.73 6.50
CA LEU A 170 -0.45 -13.07 5.95
C LEU A 170 -1.52 -13.90 6.68
N GLY A 171 -1.65 -13.72 7.99
CA GLY A 171 -2.68 -14.36 8.81
C GLY A 171 -4.08 -13.95 8.38
N SER A 172 -4.30 -12.66 8.14
CA SER A 172 -5.57 -12.14 7.63
C SER A 172 -5.90 -12.69 6.24
N THR A 173 -4.96 -12.65 5.30
CA THR A 173 -5.13 -13.29 3.98
C THR A 173 -5.47 -14.78 4.12
N ASN A 174 -4.72 -15.52 4.95
CA ASN A 174 -4.95 -16.97 5.10
C ASN A 174 -6.30 -17.30 5.75
N PHE A 175 -6.82 -16.44 6.62
CA PHE A 175 -8.18 -16.56 7.13
C PHE A 175 -9.20 -16.53 5.98
N TRP A 176 -9.13 -15.51 5.12
CA TRP A 176 -10.07 -15.35 3.99
C TRP A 176 -9.89 -16.41 2.90
N ARG A 177 -8.64 -16.85 2.66
CA ARG A 177 -8.37 -18.03 1.83
C ARG A 177 -9.06 -19.28 2.38
N GLY A 178 -8.99 -19.52 3.69
CA GLY A 178 -9.69 -20.62 4.34
C GLY A 178 -11.22 -20.53 4.18
N VAL A 179 -11.80 -19.33 4.24
CA VAL A 179 -13.23 -19.11 3.95
C VAL A 179 -13.59 -19.51 2.51
N ARG A 180 -12.66 -19.37 1.56
CA ARG A 180 -12.81 -19.79 0.15
C ARG A 180 -12.35 -21.22 -0.13
N ASP A 181 -11.98 -22.00 0.89
CA ASP A 181 -11.38 -23.34 0.76
C ASP A 181 -10.09 -23.36 -0.07
N GLU A 182 -9.33 -22.26 -0.02
CA GLU A 182 -8.02 -22.13 -0.66
C GLU A 182 -6.90 -22.55 0.28
N LYS A 183 -5.83 -23.16 -0.27
CA LYS A 183 -4.65 -23.54 0.50
C LYS A 183 -3.99 -22.29 1.12
N ALA A 184 -3.68 -22.37 2.41
CA ALA A 184 -2.93 -21.33 3.11
C ALA A 184 -1.56 -21.09 2.45
N LEU A 185 -1.18 -19.83 2.35
CA LEU A 185 0.12 -19.39 1.89
C LEU A 185 1.12 -19.46 3.05
N SER A 186 2.35 -19.90 2.76
CA SER A 186 3.46 -19.81 3.71
C SER A 186 4.57 -18.93 3.15
N MET A 187 5.20 -18.11 4.00
CA MET A 187 6.34 -17.29 3.59
C MET A 187 7.50 -18.14 3.06
N ALA A 188 7.66 -19.37 3.54
CA ALA A 188 8.68 -20.28 3.06
C ALA A 188 8.44 -20.71 1.60
N GLU A 189 7.20 -20.98 1.22
CA GLU A 189 6.84 -21.33 -0.17
C GLU A 189 6.90 -20.10 -1.06
N VAL A 190 6.38 -18.95 -0.61
CA VAL A 190 6.37 -17.71 -1.38
C VAL A 190 7.79 -17.26 -1.74
N LYS A 191 8.73 -17.32 -0.80
CA LYS A 191 10.14 -16.95 -1.04
C LYS A 191 10.87 -17.87 -2.01
N ARG A 192 10.40 -19.10 -2.23
CA ARG A 192 11.06 -20.09 -3.11
C ARG A 192 10.68 -19.95 -4.59
N LEU A 193 9.69 -19.10 -4.89
CA LEU A 193 9.17 -18.92 -6.25
C LEU A 193 9.85 -17.77 -7.02
N ILE A 194 10.94 -17.22 -6.46
CA ILE A 194 11.66 -16.03 -6.92
C ILE A 194 13.15 -16.30 -6.80
#